data_AF-A0A8D8YX53-F1
#
_entry.id   AF-A0A8D8YX53-F1
#
_cell.length_a   1.000
_cell.length_b   1.000
_cell.length_c   1.000
_cell.angle_alpha   90.00
_cell.angle_beta   90.00
_cell.angle_gamma   90.00
#
_symmetry.space_group_name_H-M   'P 1'
#
loop_
_entity.id
_entity.type
_entity.pdbx_description
1 polymer ?
#
loop_
_entity_poly.entity_id
_entity_poly.type
_entity_poly.pdbx_seq_one_letter_code
_entity_poly.pdbx_strand_id
1 'polypeptide(L)'
;MFGAFLIKHVLFLSILIPLIESVTRLNQYIRHYEPVHYDTGDLKRSHARAKRSVTRNHVLDLRFEAHGRHFALRMRRDLGVFSDNLEVIDSRGKPFETQPDTSHVYHGHIVGEPDSYVFGSILDGGHFEGKIISPKSGNYYVEKAARYFRPLPSNSSSSSSSSPPPKYKPSPRFSCLYLFSPSSSSFLFLIIILQHFIF
;
A
#
# COMPACT_ATOMS: atom_id res chain seq x y z
N MET A 1 -15.25 -42.06 25.94
CA MET A 1 -14.99 -41.89 24.48
C MET A 1 -15.00 -40.42 24.02
N PHE A 2 -15.58 -39.46 24.77
CA PHE A 2 -15.57 -38.02 24.41
C PHE A 2 -14.20 -37.31 24.54
N GLY A 3 -13.36 -37.70 25.51
CA GLY A 3 -12.09 -37.02 25.77
C GLY A 3 -11.07 -37.10 24.62
N ALA A 4 -11.00 -38.23 23.92
CA ALA A 4 -10.09 -38.40 22.79
C ALA A 4 -10.44 -37.51 21.58
N PHE A 5 -11.73 -37.18 21.41
CA PHE A 5 -12.21 -36.31 20.33
C PHE A 5 -11.87 -34.85 20.59
N LEU A 6 -12.03 -34.40 21.85
CA LEU A 6 -11.64 -33.08 22.32
C LEU A 6 -10.13 -32.86 22.22
N ILE A 7 -9.32 -33.82 22.66
CA ILE A 7 -7.85 -33.74 22.59
C ILE A 7 -7.38 -33.65 21.13
N LYS A 8 -7.99 -34.43 20.22
CA LYS A 8 -7.65 -34.37 18.79
C LYS A 8 -8.05 -33.04 18.15
N HIS A 9 -9.20 -32.45 18.51
CA HIS A 9 -9.59 -31.12 18.04
C HIS A 9 -8.70 -30.00 18.58
N VAL A 10 -8.34 -30.05 19.87
CA VAL A 10 -7.44 -29.08 20.49
C VAL A 10 -6.04 -29.16 19.88
N LEU A 11 -5.51 -30.37 19.64
CA LEU A 11 -4.23 -30.57 18.96
C LEU A 11 -4.28 -30.15 17.48
N PHE A 12 -5.41 -30.38 16.80
CA PHE A 12 -5.60 -29.92 15.43
C PHE A 12 -5.64 -28.39 15.34
N LEU A 13 -6.38 -27.73 16.23
CA LEU A 13 -6.43 -26.27 16.32
C LEU A 13 -5.06 -25.68 16.71
N SER A 14 -4.33 -26.29 17.65
CA SER A 14 -3.00 -25.80 18.05
C SER A 14 -1.93 -25.95 16.97
N ILE A 15 -2.11 -26.88 16.02
CA ILE A 15 -1.25 -27.01 14.83
C ILE A 15 -1.73 -26.09 13.68
N LEU A 16 -3.03 -25.86 13.55
CA LEU A 16 -3.61 -24.97 12.53
C LEU A 16 -3.33 -23.50 12.77
N ILE A 17 -3.38 -23.04 14.02
CA ILE A 17 -3.14 -21.64 14.39
C ILE A 17 -1.75 -21.15 13.92
N PRO A 18 -0.62 -21.82 14.23
CA PRO A 18 0.70 -21.40 13.75
C PRO A 18 0.88 -21.60 12.24
N LEU A 19 0.11 -22.51 11.62
CA LEU A 19 0.12 -22.68 10.16
C LEU A 19 -0.48 -21.46 9.47
N ILE A 20 -1.55 -20.87 10.01
CA ILE A 20 -2.21 -19.68 9.45
C ILE A 20 -1.35 -18.41 9.67
N GLU A 21 -0.74 -18.23 10.85
CA GLU A 21 0.18 -17.11 11.10
C GLU A 21 1.39 -17.10 10.16
N SER A 22 1.86 -18.28 9.74
CA SER A 22 2.96 -18.39 8.78
C SER A 22 2.58 -17.99 7.34
N VAL A 23 1.28 -17.92 7.01
CA VAL A 23 0.77 -17.59 5.68
C VAL A 23 0.69 -16.08 5.44
N THR A 24 0.68 -15.25 6.49
CA THR A 24 0.55 -13.78 6.40
C THR A 24 1.88 -13.03 6.42
N ARG A 25 3.02 -13.73 6.54
CA ARG A 25 4.34 -13.09 6.54
C ARG A 25 4.89 -12.97 5.13
N LEU A 26 4.98 -11.73 4.64
CA LEU A 26 5.48 -11.42 3.31
C LEU A 26 7.01 -11.56 3.21
N ASN A 27 7.71 -11.20 4.29
CA ASN A 27 9.17 -11.08 4.37
C ASN A 27 9.62 -11.13 5.85
N GLN A 28 10.92 -11.30 6.11
CA GLN A 28 11.50 -11.13 7.44
C GLN A 28 11.13 -9.80 8.15
N TYR A 29 10.95 -8.71 7.40
CA TYR A 29 10.60 -7.36 7.89
C TYR A 29 9.09 -7.07 7.89
N ILE A 30 8.31 -7.76 7.04
CA ILE A 30 6.87 -7.53 6.90
C ILE A 30 6.15 -8.78 7.43
N ARG A 31 5.81 -8.71 8.72
CA ARG A 31 5.17 -9.82 9.45
C ARG A 31 3.66 -9.86 9.28
N HIS A 32 3.04 -8.68 9.20
CA HIS A 32 1.60 -8.53 9.13
C HIS A 32 1.26 -7.55 8.02
N TYR A 33 0.42 -8.00 7.09
CA TYR A 33 -0.16 -7.16 6.07
C TYR A 33 -1.62 -7.58 5.89
N GLU A 34 -2.47 -6.61 5.57
CA GLU A 34 -3.86 -6.87 5.21
C GLU A 34 -4.18 -6.22 3.88
N PRO A 35 -5.02 -6.84 3.03
CA PRO A 35 -5.52 -6.20 1.84
C PRO A 35 -6.45 -5.05 2.23
N VAL A 36 -6.28 -3.92 1.56
CA VAL A 36 -7.14 -2.74 1.74
C VAL A 36 -8.11 -2.64 0.58
N HIS A 37 -9.39 -2.45 0.90
CA HIS A 37 -10.46 -2.30 -0.08
C HIS A 37 -11.16 -0.95 0.08
N TYR A 38 -11.31 -0.22 -1.03
CA TYR A 38 -12.07 1.01 -1.16
C TYR A 38 -12.45 1.23 -2.64
N ASP A 39 -13.39 2.14 -2.91
CA ASP A 39 -13.77 2.52 -4.28
C ASP A 39 -12.66 3.38 -4.92
N THR A 40 -11.86 2.75 -5.78
CA THR A 40 -10.80 3.41 -6.53
C THR A 40 -11.35 4.39 -7.58
N GLY A 41 -12.56 4.15 -8.09
CA GLY A 41 -13.25 5.05 -9.01
C GLY A 41 -13.65 6.36 -8.34
N ASP A 42 -14.18 6.30 -7.13
CA ASP A 42 -14.48 7.48 -6.32
C ASP A 42 -13.23 8.27 -5.95
N LEU A 43 -12.17 7.57 -5.53
CA LEU A 43 -10.90 8.22 -5.22
C LEU A 43 -10.31 8.89 -6.46
N LYS A 44 -10.33 8.22 -7.61
CA LYS A 44 -9.88 8.76 -8.90
C LYS A 44 -10.69 9.98 -9.33
N ARG A 45 -12.02 9.94 -9.21
CA ARG A 45 -12.90 11.08 -9.53
C ARG A 45 -12.60 12.28 -8.62
N SER A 46 -12.47 12.05 -7.32
CA SER A 46 -12.13 13.09 -6.34
C SER A 46 -10.76 13.69 -6.60
N HIS A 47 -9.77 12.84 -6.88
CA HIS A 47 -8.43 13.26 -7.27
C HIS A 47 -8.43 14.12 -8.54
N ALA A 48 -9.14 13.69 -9.59
CA ALA A 48 -9.25 14.46 -10.83
C ALA A 48 -9.91 15.83 -10.62
N ARG A 49 -10.92 15.93 -9.73
CA ARG A 49 -11.51 17.22 -9.34
C ARG A 49 -10.51 18.09 -8.57
N ALA A 50 -9.78 17.50 -7.63
CA ALA A 50 -8.73 18.19 -6.87
C ALA A 50 -7.60 18.73 -7.77
N LYS A 51 -7.25 18.01 -8.84
CA LYS A 51 -6.28 18.46 -9.85
C LYS A 51 -6.74 19.70 -10.61
N ARG A 52 -8.03 19.74 -10.97
CA ARG A 52 -8.66 20.85 -11.70
C ARG A 52 -8.96 22.07 -10.82
N SER A 53 -8.98 21.89 -9.51
CA SER A 53 -9.22 22.99 -8.57
C SER A 53 -8.01 23.93 -8.52
N VAL A 54 -8.27 25.21 -8.79
CA VAL A 54 -7.31 26.31 -8.60
C VAL A 54 -7.08 26.58 -7.11
N THR A 55 -8.04 26.20 -6.25
CA THR A 55 -7.93 26.38 -4.80
C THR A 55 -7.22 25.20 -4.13
N ARG A 56 -6.36 25.52 -3.15
CA ARG A 56 -5.68 24.56 -2.25
C ARG A 56 -6.63 23.88 -1.26
N ASN A 57 -7.92 24.21 -1.33
CA ASN A 57 -8.88 23.85 -0.30
C ASN A 57 -9.65 22.57 -0.57
N HIS A 58 -9.45 21.93 -1.73
CA HIS A 58 -10.15 20.70 -2.07
C HIS A 58 -9.80 19.58 -1.08
N VAL A 59 -10.81 19.15 -0.33
CA VAL A 59 -10.69 18.06 0.64
C VAL A 59 -11.01 16.75 -0.07
N LEU A 60 -10.16 15.77 0.15
CA LEU A 60 -10.33 14.41 -0.34
C LEU A 60 -10.49 13.49 0.88
N ASP A 61 -11.61 12.79 0.93
CA ASP A 61 -11.89 11.81 1.98
C ASP A 61 -11.65 10.39 1.41
N LEU A 62 -10.88 9.58 2.14
CA LEU A 62 -10.61 8.17 1.82
C LEU A 62 -10.96 7.31 3.03
N ARG A 63 -11.78 6.29 2.84
CA ARG A 63 -12.22 5.38 3.90
C ARG A 63 -11.93 3.93 3.52
N PHE A 64 -11.41 3.16 4.46
CA PHE A 64 -11.18 1.73 4.31
C PHE A 64 -11.03 1.05 5.67
N GLU A 65 -11.08 -0.27 5.67
CA GLU A 65 -10.90 -1.10 6.86
C GLU A 65 -9.61 -1.91 6.77
N ALA A 66 -8.87 -1.98 7.88
CA ALA A 66 -7.73 -2.86 8.05
C ALA A 66 -7.27 -2.94 9.51
N HIS A 67 -6.58 -4.02 9.86
CA HIS A 67 -6.08 -4.35 11.20
C HIS A 67 -7.19 -4.22 12.25
N GLY A 68 -8.41 -4.64 11.90
CA GLY A 68 -9.60 -4.54 12.76
C GLY A 68 -10.07 -3.11 13.04
N ARG A 69 -9.72 -2.13 12.18
CA ARG A 69 -10.04 -0.71 12.36
C ARG A 69 -10.59 -0.07 11.10
N HIS A 70 -11.45 0.94 11.29
CA HIS A 70 -11.89 1.83 10.23
C HIS A 70 -10.96 3.04 10.14
N PHE A 71 -10.33 3.23 8.99
CA PHE A 71 -9.59 4.44 8.67
C PHE A 71 -10.50 5.40 7.93
N ALA A 72 -10.61 6.63 8.42
CA ALA A 72 -11.25 7.74 7.73
C ALA A 72 -10.23 8.86 7.56
N LEU A 73 -9.56 8.88 6.41
CA LEU A 73 -8.50 9.84 6.12
C LEU A 73 -9.12 11.08 5.47
N ARG A 74 -8.78 12.25 5.98
CA ARG A 74 -9.13 13.54 5.39
C ARG A 74 -7.86 14.22 4.91
N MET A 75 -7.74 14.37 3.60
CA MET A 75 -6.50 14.78 2.94
C MET A 75 -6.70 16.00 2.04
N ARG A 76 -5.63 16.74 1.79
CA ARG A 76 -5.56 17.87 0.87
C ARG A 76 -4.28 17.77 0.05
N ARG A 77 -4.30 18.36 -1.15
CA ARG A 77 -3.10 18.42 -2.00
C ARG A 77 -2.04 19.26 -1.32
N ASP A 78 -0.84 18.71 -1.24
CA ASP A 78 0.32 19.47 -0.80
C ASP A 78 0.98 20.13 -2.01
N LEU A 79 0.82 21.45 -2.13
CA LEU A 79 1.48 22.23 -3.18
C LEU A 79 2.74 22.93 -2.67
N GLY A 80 3.13 22.72 -1.40
CA GLY A 80 4.32 23.34 -0.80
C GLY A 80 5.57 22.47 -0.86
N VAL A 81 5.41 21.16 -1.10
CA VAL A 81 6.54 20.21 -1.20
C VAL A 81 7.43 20.49 -2.40
N PHE A 82 6.86 21.02 -3.49
CA PHE A 82 7.59 21.37 -4.71
C PHE A 82 7.45 22.86 -4.98
N SER A 83 8.53 23.51 -5.39
CA SER A 83 8.47 24.89 -5.85
C SER A 83 7.70 24.98 -7.17
N ASP A 84 7.00 26.10 -7.40
CA ASP A 84 6.34 26.37 -8.69
C ASP A 84 7.35 26.40 -9.86
N ASN A 85 8.64 26.55 -9.55
CA ASN A 85 9.76 26.62 -10.50
C ASN A 85 10.58 25.32 -10.50
N LEU A 86 9.95 24.17 -10.27
CA LEU A 86 10.65 22.87 -10.28
C LEU A 86 11.18 22.55 -11.68
N GLU A 87 12.50 22.61 -11.85
CA GLU A 87 13.19 22.15 -13.06
C GLU A 87 13.79 20.76 -12.84
N VAL A 88 13.43 19.82 -13.71
CA VAL A 88 14.04 18.49 -13.75
C VAL A 88 15.06 18.47 -14.86
N ILE A 89 16.30 18.13 -14.53
CA ILE A 89 17.42 18.10 -15.47
C ILE A 89 17.76 16.63 -15.79
N ASP A 90 17.92 16.31 -17.08
CA ASP A 90 18.34 14.98 -17.52
C ASP A 90 19.82 14.70 -17.23
N SER A 91 20.27 13.46 -17.44
CA SER A 91 21.67 13.07 -17.24
C SER A 91 22.67 13.80 -18.15
N ARG A 92 22.19 14.56 -19.13
CA ARG A 92 22.97 15.36 -20.08
C ARG A 92 22.88 16.85 -19.79
N GLY A 93 22.32 17.24 -18.64
CA GLY A 93 22.24 18.64 -18.23
C GLY A 93 21.14 19.45 -18.93
N LYS A 94 20.23 18.80 -19.66
CA LYS A 94 19.12 19.49 -20.34
C LYS A 94 17.85 19.47 -19.47
N PRO A 95 17.13 20.59 -19.31
CA PRO A 95 15.82 20.59 -18.70
C PRO A 95 14.88 19.66 -19.45
N PHE A 96 14.07 18.93 -18.71
CA PHE A 96 12.98 18.14 -19.27
C PHE A 96 11.97 19.10 -19.92
N GLU A 97 11.53 18.79 -21.15
CA GLU A 97 10.65 19.69 -21.92
C GLU A 97 9.26 19.88 -21.29
N THR A 98 8.87 19.00 -20.37
CA THR A 98 7.59 19.06 -19.66
C THR A 98 7.83 19.10 -18.16
N GLN A 99 7.15 20.03 -17.48
CA GLN A 99 7.15 20.07 -16.02
C GLN A 99 6.56 18.76 -15.46
N PRO A 100 7.19 18.15 -14.44
CA PRO A 100 6.69 16.95 -13.81
C PRO A 100 5.36 17.22 -13.10
N ASP A 101 4.41 16.30 -13.21
CA ASP A 101 3.12 16.40 -12.52
C ASP A 101 3.27 16.14 -11.02
N THR A 102 3.37 17.21 -10.23
CA THR A 102 3.49 17.16 -8.76
C THR A 102 2.15 17.06 -8.04
N SER A 103 1.03 17.06 -8.78
CA SER A 103 -0.33 17.13 -8.21
C SER A 103 -0.80 15.89 -7.45
N HIS A 104 0.00 14.83 -7.48
CA HIS A 104 -0.29 13.54 -6.89
C HIS A 104 -0.04 13.47 -5.39
N VAL A 105 0.65 14.45 -4.77
CA VAL A 105 1.02 14.43 -3.34
C VAL A 105 -0.08 15.02 -2.44
N TYR A 106 -0.36 14.32 -1.35
CA TYR A 106 -1.37 14.66 -0.35
C TYR A 106 -0.82 14.56 1.06
N HIS A 107 -1.28 15.46 1.92
CA HIS A 107 -1.15 15.33 3.38
C HIS A 107 -2.52 15.41 4.03
N GLY A 108 -2.63 14.95 5.28
CA GLY A 108 -3.90 14.93 5.99
C GLY A 108 -3.80 14.35 7.39
N HIS A 109 -4.93 13.92 7.91
CA HIS A 109 -5.07 13.30 9.23
C HIS A 109 -6.19 12.25 9.22
N ILE A 110 -6.27 11.45 10.28
CA ILE A 110 -7.37 10.54 10.54
C ILE A 110 -8.48 11.35 11.25
N VAL A 111 -9.69 11.31 10.69
CA VAL A 111 -10.85 11.99 11.27
C VAL A 111 -11.16 11.41 12.65
N GLY A 112 -11.28 12.29 13.65
CA GLY A 112 -11.54 11.89 15.05
C GLY A 112 -10.30 11.45 15.83
N GLU A 113 -9.11 11.53 15.24
CA GLU A 113 -7.86 11.25 15.93
C GLU A 113 -6.93 12.49 15.89
N PRO A 114 -6.92 13.31 16.96
CA PRO A 114 -6.00 14.44 17.08
C PRO A 114 -4.54 14.01 16.95
N ASP A 115 -3.70 14.89 16.43
CA ASP A 115 -2.26 14.70 16.24
C ASP A 115 -1.88 13.52 15.30
N SER A 116 -2.87 12.92 14.65
CA SER A 116 -2.61 11.96 13.57
C SER A 116 -2.17 12.67 12.30
N TYR A 117 -1.32 12.00 11.53
CA TYR A 117 -0.77 12.57 10.32
C TYR A 117 -0.75 11.54 9.20
N VAL A 118 -1.14 11.97 8.01
CA VAL A 118 -1.16 11.16 6.79
C VAL A 118 -0.33 11.88 5.75
N PHE A 119 0.55 11.14 5.09
CA PHE A 119 1.29 11.64 3.94
C PHE A 119 1.34 10.57 2.86
N GLY A 120 1.07 10.94 1.62
CA GLY A 120 1.08 9.96 0.53
C GLY A 120 0.79 10.57 -0.83
N SER A 121 0.53 9.67 -1.76
CA SER A 121 0.23 10.00 -3.14
C SER A 121 -0.99 9.24 -3.63
N ILE A 122 -1.72 9.85 -4.56
CA ILE A 122 -2.81 9.20 -5.29
C ILE A 122 -2.37 9.04 -6.74
N LEU A 123 -2.35 7.79 -7.20
CA LEU A 123 -1.98 7.43 -8.57
C LEU A 123 -3.20 7.50 -9.49
N ASP A 124 -2.99 7.70 -10.79
CA ASP A 124 -4.06 7.84 -11.80
C ASP A 124 -5.03 6.65 -11.88
N GLY A 125 -4.60 5.48 -11.41
CA GLY A 125 -5.45 4.30 -11.25
C GLY A 125 -6.45 4.39 -10.09
N GLY A 126 -6.48 5.49 -9.32
CA GLY A 126 -7.30 5.62 -8.12
C GLY A 126 -6.74 4.87 -6.92
N HIS A 127 -5.42 4.74 -6.83
CA HIS A 127 -4.75 4.03 -5.73
C HIS A 127 -3.99 5.01 -4.85
N PHE A 128 -4.25 4.96 -3.54
CA PHE A 128 -3.47 5.66 -2.52
C PHE A 128 -2.22 4.83 -2.15
N GLU A 129 -1.05 5.46 -2.14
CA GLU A 129 0.18 4.93 -1.56
C GLU A 129 0.73 5.94 -0.55
N GLY A 130 1.00 5.53 0.68
CA GLY A 130 1.42 6.48 1.70
C GLY A 130 1.64 5.91 3.09
N LYS A 131 1.97 6.80 4.02
CA LYS A 131 2.17 6.52 5.44
C LYS A 131 1.07 7.19 6.26
N ILE A 132 0.55 6.45 7.22
CA ILE A 132 -0.43 6.91 8.20
C ILE A 132 0.22 6.77 9.58
N ILE A 133 0.28 7.87 10.32
CA ILE A 133 0.85 7.97 11.65
C ILE A 133 -0.32 8.20 12.60
N SER A 134 -0.59 7.21 13.45
CA SER A 134 -1.60 7.26 14.50
C SER A 134 -0.89 7.30 15.86
N PRO A 135 -1.08 8.37 16.66
CA PRO A 135 -0.59 8.41 18.03
C PRO A 135 -1.13 7.26 18.89
N LYS A 136 -2.33 6.76 18.58
CA LYS A 136 -3.00 5.71 19.36
C LYS A 136 -2.56 4.29 19.00
N SER A 137 -2.19 4.06 17.74
CA SER A 137 -2.03 2.70 17.22
C SER A 137 -0.80 2.49 16.34
N GLY A 138 0.08 3.49 16.25
CA GLY A 138 1.34 3.40 15.55
C GLY A 138 1.28 3.75 14.07
N ASN A 139 2.25 3.20 13.32
CA ASN A 139 2.52 3.59 11.94
C ASN A 139 2.03 2.51 10.96
N TYR A 140 1.33 2.96 9.93
CA TYR A 140 0.86 2.12 8.84
C TYR A 140 1.41 2.59 7.50
N TYR A 141 1.71 1.64 6.62
CA TYR A 141 2.16 1.90 5.26
C TYR A 141 1.22 1.23 4.28
N VAL A 142 0.71 2.01 3.34
CA VAL A 142 -0.26 1.57 2.34
C VAL A 142 0.47 1.48 1.00
N GLU A 143 0.69 0.27 0.49
CA GLU A 143 1.54 0.00 -0.68
C GLU A 143 0.94 -1.06 -1.62
N LYS A 144 1.37 -1.08 -2.90
CA LYS A 144 0.99 -2.14 -3.84
C LYS A 144 1.61 -3.49 -3.47
N ALA A 145 0.77 -4.51 -3.36
CA ALA A 145 1.16 -5.91 -3.17
C ALA A 145 2.16 -6.38 -4.24
N ALA A 146 1.97 -5.94 -5.49
CA ALA A 146 2.83 -6.29 -6.62
C ALA A 146 4.31 -5.99 -6.38
N ARG A 147 4.67 -5.07 -5.47
CA ARG A 147 6.07 -4.82 -5.08
C ARG A 147 6.74 -6.06 -4.48
N TYR A 148 5.96 -6.95 -3.89
CA TYR A 148 6.41 -8.09 -3.11
C TYR A 148 6.16 -9.44 -3.79
N PHE A 149 5.18 -9.51 -4.69
CA PHE A 149 4.79 -10.76 -5.36
C PHE A 149 5.30 -10.88 -6.81
N ARG A 150 6.33 -10.12 -7.22
CA ARG A 150 6.87 -10.22 -8.58
C ARG A 150 7.38 -11.63 -8.87
N PRO A 151 6.90 -12.30 -9.94
CA PRO A 151 7.51 -13.52 -10.43
C PRO A 151 8.97 -13.23 -10.79
N LEU A 152 9.87 -14.16 -10.46
CA LEU A 152 11.24 -14.13 -10.97
C LEU A 152 11.19 -14.06 -12.50
N PRO A 153 11.97 -13.18 -13.15
CA PRO A 153 11.99 -13.13 -14.60
C PRO A 153 12.47 -14.49 -15.14
N SER A 154 11.62 -15.16 -15.92
CA SER A 154 12.06 -16.24 -16.79
C SER A 154 13.01 -15.66 -17.82
N ASN A 155 14.26 -16.13 -17.83
CA ASN A 155 15.34 -15.71 -18.73
C ASN A 155 14.83 -15.23 -20.10
N SER A 156 14.74 -13.92 -20.27
CA SER A 156 14.72 -13.26 -21.57
C SER A 156 15.36 -11.89 -21.40
N SER A 157 16.50 -11.75 -22.06
CA SER A 157 17.37 -10.58 -22.06
C SER A 157 16.66 -9.35 -22.59
N SER A 158 16.43 -8.35 -21.74
CA SER A 158 16.42 -6.94 -22.15
C SER A 158 16.78 -6.04 -20.97
N SER A 159 17.87 -5.30 -21.15
CA SER A 159 18.45 -4.37 -20.19
C SER A 159 17.60 -3.10 -20.10
N SER A 160 17.01 -2.84 -18.93
CA SER A 160 16.62 -1.48 -18.52
C SER A 160 17.18 -1.22 -17.12
N SER A 161 17.98 -0.17 -17.03
CA SER A 161 18.69 0.27 -15.84
C SER A 161 17.73 0.97 -14.88
N SER A 162 17.10 0.20 -14.01
CA SER A 162 16.62 0.67 -12.71
C SER A 162 17.38 -0.10 -11.65
N SER A 163 17.95 0.58 -10.66
CA SER A 163 18.65 -0.03 -9.52
C SER A 163 17.87 -1.24 -9.00
N PRO A 164 18.52 -2.41 -8.86
CA PRO A 164 17.80 -3.62 -8.49
C PRO A 164 17.24 -3.46 -7.07
N PRO A 165 15.93 -3.71 -6.84
CA PRO A 165 15.44 -3.88 -5.48
C PRO A 165 16.25 -4.99 -4.80
N PRO A 166 16.37 -5.01 -3.46
CA PRO A 166 17.11 -6.04 -2.74
C PRO A 166 16.69 -7.42 -3.27
N LYS A 167 17.68 -8.23 -3.69
CA LYS A 167 17.45 -9.53 -4.34
C LYS A 167 16.51 -10.38 -3.49
N TYR A 168 15.25 -10.41 -3.88
CA TYR A 168 14.22 -11.19 -3.22
C TYR A 168 14.36 -12.64 -3.67
N LYS A 169 14.71 -13.52 -2.74
CA LYS A 169 14.62 -14.97 -2.94
C LYS A 169 13.27 -15.41 -2.38
N PRO A 170 12.25 -15.69 -3.20
CA PRO A 170 11.01 -16.27 -2.70
C PRO A 170 11.35 -17.55 -1.95
N SER A 171 10.84 -17.68 -0.73
CA SER A 171 10.96 -18.93 0.03
C SER A 171 10.28 -20.05 -0.77
N PRO A 172 10.91 -21.23 -0.90
CA PRO A 172 10.48 -22.30 -1.81
C PRO A 172 9.20 -23.02 -1.38
N ARG A 173 8.40 -22.46 -0.46
CA ARG A 173 7.15 -23.06 0.05
C ARG A 173 5.89 -22.26 -0.27
N PHE A 174 6.00 -21.17 -1.01
CA PHE A 174 4.91 -20.20 -1.14
C PHE A 174 4.49 -20.01 -2.59
N SER A 175 3.84 -21.04 -3.13
CA SER A 175 2.83 -20.81 -4.16
C SER A 175 1.61 -20.26 -3.45
N CYS A 176 1.38 -18.95 -3.58
CA CYS A 176 0.09 -18.34 -3.26
C CYS A 176 -0.96 -19.10 -4.08
N LEU A 177 -1.69 -20.01 -3.43
CA LEU A 177 -2.83 -20.68 -4.05
C LEU A 177 -3.87 -19.59 -4.31
N TYR A 178 -3.89 -19.20 -5.58
CA TYR A 178 -4.84 -18.32 -6.18
C TYR A 178 -6.28 -18.73 -5.84
N LEU A 179 -7.07 -17.79 -5.30
CA LEU A 179 -8.47 -17.69 -5.69
C LEU A 179 -8.56 -16.68 -6.83
N PHE A 180 -8.23 -17.17 -8.02
CA PHE A 180 -8.54 -16.54 -9.31
C PHE A 180 -10.06 -16.52 -9.48
N SER A 181 -10.66 -15.34 -9.61
CA SER A 181 -11.85 -15.17 -10.45
C SER A 181 -11.36 -14.63 -11.80
N PRO A 182 -11.52 -15.37 -12.92
CA PRO A 182 -10.94 -15.01 -14.21
C PRO A 182 -11.87 -14.08 -15.02
N SER A 183 -12.54 -13.13 -14.37
CA SER A 183 -13.51 -12.25 -15.02
C SER A 183 -13.64 -10.90 -14.30
N SER A 184 -12.60 -10.08 -14.35
CA SER A 184 -12.70 -8.62 -14.48
C SER A 184 -11.32 -8.03 -14.27
N SER A 185 -10.85 -7.33 -15.29
CA SER A 185 -9.65 -6.51 -15.28
C SER A 185 -9.65 -5.55 -14.09
N SER A 186 -8.48 -5.39 -13.44
CA SER A 186 -8.17 -4.37 -12.42
C SER A 186 -8.44 -4.74 -10.95
N PHE A 187 -7.67 -5.68 -10.39
CA PHE A 187 -7.50 -5.78 -8.93
C PHE A 187 -6.00 -5.76 -8.57
N LEU A 188 -5.48 -4.55 -8.40
CA LEU A 188 -4.16 -4.31 -7.80
C LEU A 188 -4.34 -4.32 -6.28
N PHE A 189 -4.05 -5.46 -5.66
CA PHE A 189 -4.07 -5.61 -4.21
C PHE A 189 -3.16 -4.56 -3.58
N LEU A 190 -3.72 -3.79 -2.67
CA LEU A 190 -3.00 -2.80 -1.88
C LEU A 190 -2.92 -3.37 -0.47
N ILE A 191 -1.72 -3.41 0.10
CA ILE A 191 -1.49 -3.96 1.43
C ILE A 191 -1.18 -2.84 2.40
N ILE A 192 -1.74 -2.95 3.60
CA ILE A 192 -1.37 -2.08 4.71
C ILE A 192 -0.50 -2.83 5.71
N ILE A 193 0.71 -2.32 5.88
CA ILE A 193 1.73 -2.89 6.74
C ILE A 193 1.73 -2.11 8.04
N LEU A 194 1.47 -2.79 9.15
CA LEU A 194 1.68 -2.25 10.49
C LEU A 194 3.14 -2.48 10.88
N GLN A 195 3.92 -1.41 11.07
CA GLN A 195 5.29 -1.53 11.53
C GLN A 195 5.36 -1.29 13.04
N HIS A 196 5.42 -2.38 13.82
CA HIS A 196 5.98 -2.31 15.17
C HIS A 196 7.50 -2.20 15.02
N PHE A 197 8.11 -1.10 15.48
CA PHE A 197 9.55 -1.01 15.64
C PHE A 197 9.99 -2.15 16.57
N ILE A 198 10.72 -3.13 16.03
CA ILE A 198 11.56 -4.02 16.82
C ILE A 198 12.95 -3.40 16.72
N PHE A 199 13.41 -2.79 17.81
CA PHE A 199 14.83 -2.44 17.99
C PHE A 199 15.66 -3.72 18.15
#